data_AF-A0A955GXL8-F1
#
_entry.id   AF-A0A955GXL8-F1
#
_cell.length_a   1.000
_cell.length_b   1.000
_cell.length_c   1.000
_cell.angle_alpha   90.00
_cell.angle_beta   90.00
_cell.angle_gamma   90.00
#
_symmetry.space_group_name_H-M   'P 1'
#
loop_
_entity.id
_entity.type
_entity.pdbx_description
1 polymer ?
#
loop_
_entity_poly.entity_id
_entity_poly.type
_entity_poly.pdbx_seq_one_letter_code
_entity_poly.pdbx_strand_id
1 'polypeptide(L)'
;MLIKNQQKKHREHLPRKHTLNVSIKESRNIGNNLDPEFNITKKKIEIDYFKFLGEDSKEKFLDVVSIKYPKRIKEGDLVFKNKGINFRIEIAEEEIENKARFFVFDIISPDYTQEFILWFFSQKVIQNYLSLFVTGNIIAFLPKRAFDDLFIIKPQKIGQSLDSVNITARSEFKVIIKKYFAEYQKNINTGNFVSASFLAGAICEAILYQFLRDKGVKKKFLERKMYGDLLEIVEIMDLKIMNFQEFKKLKKFRNLIHPKNALNNINKIDDLEKEIEVTFNQIIKNFGI
;
A
#
# COMPACT_ATOMS: atom_id res chain seq x y z
N MET A 1 -63.92 -10.42 35.81
CA MET A 1 -62.88 -10.07 34.80
C MET A 1 -61.53 -10.43 35.40
N LEU A 2 -60.92 -11.53 34.94
CA LEU A 2 -59.71 -12.11 35.53
C LEU A 2 -58.63 -12.29 34.46
N ILE A 3 -57.44 -11.82 34.81
CA ILE A 3 -56.20 -11.78 34.05
C ILE A 3 -55.55 -13.18 33.99
N LYS A 4 -55.13 -13.63 32.79
CA LYS A 4 -54.03 -14.61 32.55
C LYS A 4 -53.38 -14.26 31.20
N ASN A 5 -52.19 -13.66 31.16
CA ASN A 5 -50.84 -14.25 31.17
C ASN A 5 -50.50 -15.23 30.02
N GLN A 6 -49.78 -14.68 29.04
CA GLN A 6 -48.50 -15.12 28.42
C GLN A 6 -48.20 -16.60 28.15
N GLN A 7 -47.82 -16.92 26.90
CA GLN A 7 -46.52 -17.49 26.47
C GLN A 7 -46.49 -17.70 24.94
N LYS A 8 -45.67 -16.97 24.17
CA LYS A 8 -44.29 -17.28 23.70
C LYS A 8 -44.22 -18.29 22.53
N LYS A 9 -43.92 -17.78 21.31
CA LYS A 9 -43.06 -18.42 20.28
C LYS A 9 -42.81 -17.44 19.11
N HIS A 10 -41.87 -16.53 19.27
CA HIS A 10 -41.21 -15.88 18.13
C HIS A 10 -40.01 -16.74 17.75
N ARG A 11 -40.03 -17.32 16.54
CA ARG A 11 -38.88 -17.99 15.92
C ARG A 11 -37.97 -16.90 15.36
N GLU A 12 -36.74 -16.87 15.85
CA GLU A 12 -35.64 -16.09 15.27
C GLU A 12 -35.29 -16.67 13.90
N HIS A 13 -35.32 -15.83 12.87
CA HIS A 13 -34.71 -16.12 11.58
C HIS A 13 -33.20 -15.87 11.68
N LEU A 14 -32.43 -16.95 11.78
CA LEU A 14 -31.00 -16.94 11.52
C LEU A 14 -30.74 -16.57 10.05
N PRO A 15 -29.86 -15.59 9.75
CA PRO A 15 -29.46 -15.30 8.38
C PRO A 15 -28.57 -16.42 7.84
N ARG A 16 -28.89 -16.87 6.63
CA ARG A 16 -28.14 -17.87 5.86
C ARG A 16 -26.70 -17.41 5.66
N LYS A 17 -25.74 -18.23 6.08
CA LYS A 17 -24.33 -18.09 5.68
C LYS A 17 -24.25 -18.18 4.15
N HIS A 18 -23.87 -17.08 3.50
CA HIS A 18 -23.45 -17.10 2.11
C HIS A 18 -22.07 -17.74 2.04
N THR A 19 -22.03 -19.02 1.64
CA THR A 19 -20.82 -19.68 1.18
C THR A 19 -20.47 -19.10 -0.19
N LEU A 20 -19.41 -18.28 -0.26
CA LEU A 20 -18.83 -17.79 -1.50
C LEU A 20 -18.13 -18.95 -2.22
N ASN A 21 -18.82 -19.54 -3.20
CA ASN A 21 -18.20 -20.38 -4.22
C ASN A 21 -17.36 -19.49 -5.13
N VAL A 22 -16.05 -19.41 -4.88
CA VAL A 22 -15.10 -18.84 -5.83
C VAL A 22 -14.99 -19.79 -7.01
N SER A 23 -15.73 -19.50 -8.08
CA SER A 23 -15.56 -20.15 -9.38
C SER A 23 -14.25 -19.67 -9.98
N ILE A 24 -13.19 -20.45 -9.77
CA ILE A 24 -11.92 -20.32 -10.50
C ILE A 24 -12.22 -20.77 -11.94
N LYS A 25 -12.43 -19.83 -12.84
CA LYS A 25 -12.45 -20.14 -14.28
C LYS A 25 -11.06 -20.58 -14.70
N GLU A 26 -10.99 -21.81 -15.18
CA GLU A 26 -9.82 -22.48 -15.73
C GLU A 26 -9.09 -21.60 -16.74
N SER A 27 -7.90 -21.14 -16.36
CA SER A 27 -6.91 -20.60 -17.29
C SER A 27 -6.35 -21.74 -18.14
N ARG A 28 -6.42 -21.56 -19.45
CA ARG A 28 -6.13 -22.56 -20.48
C ARG A 28 -4.70 -23.11 -20.40
N ASN A 29 -4.64 -24.44 -20.30
CA ASN A 29 -3.59 -25.38 -20.71
C ASN A 29 -2.25 -24.80 -21.22
N ILE A 30 -1.25 -24.79 -20.34
CA ILE A 30 0.16 -24.98 -20.69
C ILE A 30 0.70 -26.05 -19.72
N GLY A 31 0.81 -27.30 -20.18
CA GLY A 31 1.59 -28.36 -19.54
C GLY A 31 1.12 -28.83 -18.15
N ASN A 32 0.07 -29.65 -18.11
CA ASN A 32 -0.28 -30.45 -16.92
C ASN A 32 0.74 -31.59 -16.74
N ASN A 33 1.88 -31.29 -16.11
CA ASN A 33 2.68 -32.25 -15.33
C ASN A 33 3.78 -31.50 -14.57
N LEU A 34 3.36 -30.76 -13.54
CA LEU A 34 4.29 -30.16 -12.59
C LEU A 34 4.07 -30.81 -11.22
N ASP A 35 5.18 -31.21 -10.63
CA ASP A 35 5.37 -31.69 -9.26
C ASP A 35 4.27 -31.23 -8.28
N PRO A 36 3.63 -32.14 -7.51
CA PRO A 36 2.67 -31.78 -6.47
C PRO A 36 3.17 -30.64 -5.55
N GLU A 37 4.46 -30.59 -5.22
CA GLU A 37 5.05 -29.54 -4.39
C GLU A 37 5.03 -28.17 -5.07
N PHE A 38 5.25 -28.12 -6.39
CA PHE A 38 5.18 -26.89 -7.17
C PHE A 38 3.75 -26.35 -7.20
N ASN A 39 2.75 -27.22 -7.40
CA ASN A 39 1.33 -26.82 -7.41
C ASN A 39 0.86 -26.29 -6.05
N ILE A 40 1.32 -26.90 -4.96
CA ILE A 40 1.03 -26.43 -3.59
C ILE A 40 1.64 -25.04 -3.37
N THR A 41 2.91 -24.85 -3.75
CA THR A 41 3.61 -23.56 -3.65
C THR A 41 2.93 -22.48 -4.46
N LYS A 42 2.58 -22.76 -5.72
CA LYS A 42 1.87 -21.83 -6.59
C LYS A 42 0.55 -21.37 -5.97
N LYS A 43 -0.28 -22.33 -5.53
CA LYS A 43 -1.58 -22.03 -4.91
C LYS A 43 -1.43 -21.16 -3.67
N LYS A 44 -0.41 -21.42 -2.84
CA LYS A 44 -0.10 -20.60 -1.66
C LYS A 44 0.23 -19.16 -2.04
N ILE A 45 1.09 -18.96 -3.04
CA ILE A 45 1.47 -17.63 -3.53
C ILE A 45 0.25 -16.86 -4.05
N GLU A 46 -0.62 -17.52 -4.82
CA GLU A 46 -1.85 -16.90 -5.32
C GLU A 46 -2.80 -16.51 -4.17
N ILE A 47 -2.96 -17.35 -3.16
CA ILE A 47 -3.77 -17.04 -1.97
C ILE A 47 -3.21 -15.83 -1.22
N ASP A 48 -1.90 -15.80 -0.96
CA ASP A 48 -1.25 -14.70 -0.26
C ASP A 48 -1.40 -13.38 -1.04
N TYR A 49 -1.29 -13.44 -2.37
CA TYR A 49 -1.53 -12.32 -3.27
C TYR A 49 -2.95 -11.77 -3.17
N PHE A 50 -3.97 -12.62 -3.35
CA PHE A 50 -5.36 -12.15 -3.27
C PHE A 50 -5.75 -11.70 -1.86
N LYS A 51 -5.18 -12.30 -0.82
CA LYS A 51 -5.34 -11.83 0.56
C LYS A 51 -4.70 -10.45 0.77
N PHE A 52 -3.52 -10.21 0.19
CA PHE A 52 -2.85 -8.91 0.26
C PHE A 52 -3.66 -7.79 -0.41
N LEU A 53 -4.29 -8.09 -1.54
CA LEU A 53 -5.16 -7.15 -2.25
C LEU A 53 -6.40 -6.78 -1.43
N GLY A 54 -6.89 -7.67 -0.57
CA GLY A 54 -8.13 -7.51 0.18
C GLY A 54 -9.38 -7.85 -0.63
N GLU A 55 -10.53 -7.87 0.05
CA GLU A 55 -11.83 -8.18 -0.58
C GLU A 55 -12.43 -6.95 -1.30
N ASP A 56 -12.06 -5.74 -0.87
CA ASP A 56 -12.64 -4.49 -1.37
C ASP A 56 -11.70 -3.75 -2.33
N SER A 57 -12.21 -3.48 -3.54
CA SER A 57 -11.66 -2.55 -4.54
C SER A 57 -10.27 -2.90 -5.12
N LYS A 58 -10.24 -3.87 -6.03
CA LYS A 58 -9.08 -4.15 -6.91
C LYS A 58 -9.42 -3.85 -8.36
N GLU A 59 -8.47 -3.31 -9.11
CA GLU A 59 -8.59 -3.02 -10.55
C GLU A 59 -7.47 -3.73 -11.31
N LYS A 60 -7.64 -3.96 -12.62
CA LYS A 60 -6.54 -4.52 -13.40
C LYS A 60 -5.42 -3.50 -13.51
N PHE A 61 -4.19 -3.95 -13.36
CA PHE A 61 -3.01 -3.10 -13.44
C PHE A 61 -2.93 -2.37 -14.78
N LEU A 62 -3.26 -3.05 -15.89
CA LEU A 62 -3.25 -2.47 -17.22
C LEU A 62 -4.38 -1.45 -17.48
N ASP A 63 -5.38 -1.34 -16.59
CA ASP A 63 -6.37 -0.26 -16.64
C ASP A 63 -5.82 1.03 -15.98
N VAL A 64 -4.77 0.90 -15.17
CA VAL A 64 -4.15 1.97 -14.37
C VAL A 64 -2.91 2.55 -15.04
N VAL A 65 -2.15 1.70 -15.74
CA VAL A 65 -0.90 2.06 -16.40
C VAL A 65 -0.83 1.50 -17.81
N SER A 66 -0.26 2.31 -18.70
CA SER A 66 0.18 1.84 -20.02
C SER A 66 1.66 1.46 -19.99
N ILE A 67 2.01 0.35 -20.65
CA ILE A 67 3.38 -0.16 -20.73
C ILE A 67 3.99 0.25 -22.07
N LYS A 68 5.07 1.03 -22.03
CA LYS A 68 5.80 1.57 -23.19
C LYS A 68 7.21 0.97 -23.30
N TYR A 69 7.74 0.98 -24.52
CA TYR A 69 9.12 0.61 -24.87
C TYR A 69 9.82 1.79 -25.55
N PRO A 70 10.05 2.90 -24.83
CA PRO A 70 10.62 4.06 -25.46
C PRO A 70 12.09 3.81 -25.79
N LYS A 71 12.59 4.42 -26.86
CA LYS A 71 14.02 4.38 -27.23
C LYS A 71 14.90 5.08 -26.19
N ARG A 72 14.35 6.07 -25.50
CA ARG A 72 14.99 6.81 -24.41
C ARG A 72 14.06 6.85 -23.21
N ILE A 73 14.62 6.66 -22.03
CA ILE A 73 13.95 6.85 -20.74
C ILE A 73 14.27 8.26 -20.29
N LYS A 74 13.25 9.04 -19.93
CA LYS A 74 13.42 10.41 -19.45
C LYS A 74 13.57 10.43 -17.94
N GLU A 75 14.20 11.48 -17.42
CA GLU A 75 14.14 11.79 -15.98
C GLU A 75 12.68 11.84 -15.52
N GLY A 76 12.40 11.18 -14.40
CA GLY A 76 11.06 11.06 -13.82
C GLY A 76 10.22 9.91 -14.36
N ASP A 77 10.65 9.19 -15.41
CA ASP A 77 9.92 8.01 -15.90
C ASP A 77 9.93 6.88 -14.85
N LEU A 78 8.81 6.16 -14.72
CA LEU A 78 8.72 4.98 -13.88
C LEU A 78 9.19 3.75 -14.67
N VAL A 79 10.38 3.24 -14.34
CA VAL A 79 11.09 2.22 -15.12
C VAL A 79 11.02 0.87 -14.44
N PHE A 80 10.48 -0.12 -15.14
CA PHE A 80 10.58 -1.52 -14.76
C PHE A 80 11.87 -2.13 -15.32
N LYS A 81 12.82 -2.39 -14.42
CA LYS A 81 14.09 -3.04 -14.75
C LYS A 81 14.04 -4.50 -14.33
N ASN A 82 14.18 -5.36 -15.33
CA ASN A 82 14.19 -6.79 -15.14
C ASN A 82 15.63 -7.31 -15.14
N LYS A 83 16.04 -8.03 -14.09
CA LYS A 83 17.35 -8.67 -13.93
C LYS A 83 17.18 -10.12 -13.49
N GLY A 84 16.84 -11.00 -14.43
CA GLY A 84 16.66 -12.42 -14.14
C GLY A 84 15.30 -12.69 -13.49
N ILE A 85 15.32 -13.40 -12.35
CA ILE A 85 14.15 -13.63 -11.50
C ILE A 85 13.79 -12.39 -10.66
N ASN A 86 14.73 -11.46 -10.52
CA ASN A 86 14.55 -10.25 -9.74
C ASN A 86 14.18 -9.12 -10.69
N PHE A 87 13.10 -8.41 -10.36
CA PHE A 87 12.77 -7.16 -11.00
C PHE A 87 12.78 -6.05 -9.96
N ARG A 88 12.99 -4.83 -10.44
CA ARG A 88 12.89 -3.62 -9.63
C ARG A 88 12.17 -2.55 -10.44
N ILE A 89 11.42 -1.72 -9.73
CA ILE A 89 10.89 -0.50 -10.30
C ILE A 89 11.62 0.66 -9.65
N GLU A 90 12.00 1.63 -10.45
CA GLU A 90 12.61 2.87 -9.99
C GLU A 90 12.15 4.04 -10.84
N ILE A 91 12.24 5.24 -10.28
CA ILE A 91 12.06 6.47 -11.04
C ILE A 91 13.43 6.84 -11.62
N ALA A 92 13.49 7.10 -12.91
CA ALA A 92 14.73 7.49 -13.57
C ALA A 92 15.19 8.85 -13.04
N GLU A 93 16.45 8.92 -12.61
CA GLU A 93 17.07 10.15 -12.10
C GLU A 93 17.63 11.04 -13.23
N GLU A 94 17.85 10.46 -14.41
CA GLU A 94 18.44 11.13 -15.57
C GLU A 94 17.91 10.52 -16.88
N GLU A 95 18.06 11.24 -17.98
CA GLU A 95 17.75 10.72 -19.31
C GLU A 95 18.79 9.68 -19.75
N ILE A 96 18.33 8.48 -20.11
CA ILE A 96 19.20 7.38 -20.56
C ILE A 96 18.67 6.71 -21.83
N GLU A 97 19.60 6.20 -22.65
CA GLU A 97 19.25 5.38 -23.80
C GLU A 97 18.77 3.98 -23.37
N ASN A 98 17.60 3.54 -23.85
CA ASN A 98 16.96 2.31 -23.41
C ASN A 98 17.44 1.07 -24.19
N LYS A 99 18.76 0.81 -24.20
CA LYS A 99 19.34 -0.33 -24.92
C LYS A 99 18.86 -1.68 -24.40
N ALA A 100 18.60 -1.76 -23.10
CA ALA A 100 18.13 -2.97 -22.42
C ALA A 100 16.63 -3.25 -22.60
N ARG A 101 15.90 -2.38 -23.32
CA ARG A 101 14.45 -2.50 -23.57
C ARG A 101 13.63 -2.64 -22.28
N PHE A 102 14.01 -1.88 -21.26
CA PHE A 102 13.23 -1.77 -20.03
C PHE A 102 11.83 -1.24 -20.32
N PHE A 103 10.85 -1.66 -19.52
CA PHE A 103 9.50 -1.15 -19.65
C PHE A 103 9.42 0.20 -18.94
N VAL A 104 8.68 1.12 -19.53
CA VAL A 104 8.27 2.36 -18.87
C VAL A 104 6.79 2.29 -18.60
N PHE A 105 6.40 2.50 -17.35
CA PHE A 105 5.02 2.58 -16.92
C PHE A 105 4.57 4.03 -16.94
N ASP A 106 3.57 4.31 -17.77
CA ASP A 106 2.92 5.61 -17.83
C ASP A 106 1.56 5.50 -17.14
N ILE A 107 1.39 6.23 -16.04
CA ILE A 107 0.21 6.17 -15.19
C ILE A 107 -0.91 6.96 -15.87
N ILE A 108 -1.93 6.25 -16.31
CA ILE A 108 -3.07 6.82 -17.04
C ILE A 108 -4.25 7.14 -16.12
N SER A 109 -4.32 6.49 -14.96
CA SER A 109 -5.35 6.78 -13.95
C SER A 109 -4.90 7.88 -12.99
N PRO A 110 -5.67 8.96 -12.80
CA PRO A 110 -5.36 10.03 -11.84
C PRO A 110 -5.46 9.57 -10.38
N ASP A 111 -5.86 8.31 -10.16
CA ASP A 111 -6.01 7.73 -8.84
C ASP A 111 -4.70 7.24 -8.22
N TYR A 112 -3.66 7.13 -9.04
CA TYR A 112 -2.41 6.50 -8.67
C TYR A 112 -1.22 7.46 -8.81
N THR A 113 -0.26 7.34 -7.91
CA THR A 113 1.04 8.02 -7.97
C THR A 113 2.13 7.07 -8.41
N GLN A 114 3.27 7.62 -8.83
CA GLN A 114 4.46 6.81 -9.09
C GLN A 114 4.93 6.12 -7.82
N GLU A 115 4.86 6.81 -6.69
CA GLU A 115 5.27 6.34 -5.38
C GLU A 115 4.38 5.18 -4.90
N PHE A 116 3.07 5.21 -5.17
CA PHE A 116 2.16 4.09 -4.88
C PHE A 116 2.47 2.87 -5.75
N ILE A 117 2.76 3.08 -7.05
CA ILE A 117 3.17 1.97 -7.92
C ILE A 117 4.51 1.40 -7.43
N LEU A 118 5.49 2.23 -7.06
CA LEU A 118 6.76 1.78 -6.47
C LEU A 118 6.52 0.95 -5.21
N TRP A 119 5.69 1.45 -4.29
CA TRP A 119 5.30 0.75 -3.07
C TRP A 119 4.65 -0.61 -3.37
N PHE A 120 3.72 -0.65 -4.33
CA PHE A 120 3.01 -1.87 -4.70
C PHE A 120 4.00 -2.95 -5.16
N PHE A 121 4.95 -2.61 -6.03
CA PHE A 121 5.98 -3.56 -6.50
C PHE A 121 7.10 -3.82 -5.49
N SER A 122 7.27 -2.98 -4.46
CA SER A 122 8.20 -3.26 -3.37
C SER A 122 7.69 -4.35 -2.43
N GLN A 123 6.40 -4.69 -2.48
CA GLN A 123 5.83 -5.71 -1.60
C GLN A 123 6.30 -7.11 -1.99
N LYS A 124 6.83 -7.86 -1.03
CA LYS A 124 7.29 -9.25 -1.22
C LYS A 124 6.21 -10.16 -1.82
N VAL A 125 4.95 -9.93 -1.44
CA VAL A 125 3.81 -10.70 -1.98
C VAL A 125 3.64 -10.48 -3.49
N ILE A 126 3.84 -9.25 -3.97
CA ILE A 126 3.76 -8.92 -5.40
C ILE A 126 4.96 -9.51 -6.15
N GLN A 127 6.15 -9.46 -5.56
CA GLN A 127 7.35 -10.10 -6.11
C GLN A 127 7.18 -11.61 -6.25
N ASN A 128 6.65 -12.26 -5.21
CA ASN A 128 6.35 -13.69 -5.24
C ASN A 128 5.29 -14.04 -6.29
N TYR A 129 4.24 -13.22 -6.42
CA TYR A 129 3.21 -13.45 -7.42
C TYR A 129 3.76 -13.35 -8.84
N LEU A 130 4.55 -12.31 -9.14
CA LEU A 130 5.12 -12.11 -10.47
C LEU A 130 6.18 -13.16 -10.82
N SER A 131 6.86 -13.75 -9.84
CA SER A 131 7.83 -14.82 -10.09
C SER A 131 7.20 -16.06 -10.74
N LEU A 132 5.90 -16.29 -10.55
CA LEU A 132 5.15 -17.37 -11.21
C LEU A 132 5.08 -17.24 -12.74
N PHE A 133 5.31 -16.04 -13.26
CA PHE A 133 5.22 -15.72 -14.68
C PHE A 133 6.58 -15.55 -15.36
N VAL A 134 7.67 -15.69 -14.60
CA VAL A 134 9.04 -15.59 -15.12
C VAL A 134 9.28 -16.73 -16.10
N THR A 135 9.89 -16.40 -17.23
CA THR A 135 10.23 -17.35 -18.30
C THR A 135 11.71 -17.32 -18.61
N GLY A 136 12.25 -18.45 -19.10
CA GLY A 136 13.64 -18.57 -19.54
C GLY A 136 14.53 -19.30 -18.53
N ASN A 137 15.24 -20.33 -19.00
CA ASN A 137 16.08 -21.19 -18.15
C ASN A 137 17.48 -20.60 -17.91
N ILE A 138 18.01 -19.84 -18.88
CA ILE A 138 19.36 -19.25 -18.84
C ILE A 138 19.29 -17.76 -18.53
N ILE A 139 18.40 -17.04 -19.21
CA ILE A 139 18.10 -15.63 -18.94
C ILE A 139 16.63 -15.57 -18.54
N ALA A 140 16.39 -15.57 -17.23
CA ALA A 140 15.06 -15.39 -16.68
C ALA A 140 14.55 -13.97 -17.01
N PHE A 141 13.30 -13.86 -17.44
CA PHE A 141 12.66 -12.57 -17.66
C PHE A 141 11.16 -12.62 -17.41
N LEU A 142 10.59 -11.50 -16.98
CA LEU A 142 9.14 -11.30 -16.83
C LEU A 142 8.56 -10.74 -18.15
N PRO A 143 7.74 -11.50 -18.88
CA PRO A 143 7.12 -11.03 -20.12
C PRO A 143 5.99 -10.04 -19.83
N LYS A 144 5.67 -9.15 -20.80
CA LYS A 144 4.56 -8.18 -20.66
C LYS A 144 3.22 -8.84 -20.27
N ARG A 145 2.95 -10.05 -20.78
CA ARG A 145 1.74 -10.80 -20.45
C ARG A 145 1.57 -11.11 -18.96
N ALA A 146 2.66 -11.07 -18.17
CA ALA A 146 2.58 -11.23 -16.72
C ALA A 146 1.74 -10.14 -16.04
N PHE A 147 1.53 -9.01 -16.72
CA PHE A 147 0.71 -7.91 -16.22
C PHE A 147 -0.77 -8.03 -16.62
N ASP A 148 -1.14 -8.96 -17.53
CA ASP A 148 -2.52 -9.10 -18.04
C ASP A 148 -3.50 -9.55 -16.93
N ASP A 149 -2.99 -10.36 -16.01
CA ASP A 149 -3.71 -10.90 -14.84
C ASP A 149 -3.32 -10.22 -13.52
N LEU A 150 -2.40 -9.25 -13.56
CA LEU A 150 -2.01 -8.49 -12.39
C LEU A 150 -3.13 -7.52 -12.02
N PHE A 151 -3.70 -7.70 -10.84
CA PHE A 151 -4.54 -6.72 -10.18
C PHE A 151 -3.71 -5.83 -9.25
N ILE A 152 -4.15 -4.59 -9.11
CA ILE A 152 -3.62 -3.62 -8.17
C ILE A 152 -4.73 -3.17 -7.22
N ILE A 153 -4.36 -2.88 -5.98
CA ILE A 153 -5.29 -2.31 -5.00
C ILE A 153 -5.72 -0.94 -5.54
N LYS A 154 -7.03 -0.69 -5.58
CA LYS A 154 -7.53 0.65 -5.84
C LYS A 154 -7.29 1.49 -4.60
N PRO A 155 -6.51 2.58 -4.69
CA PRO A 155 -6.39 3.53 -3.60
C PRO A 155 -7.82 3.96 -3.23
N GLN A 156 -8.20 3.80 -1.98
CA GLN A 156 -9.55 4.14 -1.55
C GLN A 156 -9.72 5.66 -1.55
N LYS A 157 -10.07 6.22 -2.71
CA LYS A 157 -10.60 7.57 -2.84
C LYS A 157 -12.07 7.52 -2.46
N ILE A 158 -12.39 7.74 -1.20
CA ILE A 158 -13.80 7.74 -0.78
C ILE A 158 -14.40 9.10 -1.09
N GLY A 159 -15.24 9.12 -2.12
CA GLY A 159 -16.38 10.03 -2.14
C GLY A 159 -17.33 9.67 -1.01
N GLN A 160 -17.51 10.60 -0.07
CA GLN A 160 -18.66 10.71 0.84
C GLN A 160 -18.91 9.54 1.81
N SER A 161 -18.10 9.45 2.89
CA SER A 161 -18.58 9.28 4.29
C SER A 161 -17.43 9.15 5.31
N LEU A 162 -16.21 8.90 4.84
CA LEU A 162 -14.95 8.99 5.58
C LEU A 162 -13.98 9.78 4.70
N ASP A 163 -13.37 10.82 5.23
CA ASP A 163 -12.68 11.79 4.40
C ASP A 163 -11.24 11.33 4.12
N SER A 164 -10.94 10.99 2.86
CA SER A 164 -9.58 10.64 2.39
C SER A 164 -8.88 11.87 1.80
N VAL A 165 -7.62 12.11 2.18
CA VAL A 165 -6.79 13.19 1.62
C VAL A 165 -6.28 12.82 0.25
N ASN A 166 -6.42 13.73 -0.70
CA ASN A 166 -5.78 13.60 -2.00
C ASN A 166 -4.40 14.28 -1.98
N ILE A 167 -3.38 13.53 -1.56
CA ILE A 167 -1.98 14.01 -1.56
C ILE A 167 -1.43 14.10 -2.99
N THR A 168 -2.05 13.41 -3.95
CA THR A 168 -1.37 12.87 -5.12
C THR A 168 -1.22 13.84 -6.30
N ALA A 169 -2.05 14.89 -6.37
CA ALA A 169 -2.02 15.83 -7.51
C ALA A 169 -1.74 17.30 -7.16
N ARG A 170 -2.11 17.79 -5.96
CA ARG A 170 -2.08 19.24 -5.63
C ARG A 170 -1.54 19.58 -4.25
N SER A 171 -0.98 18.62 -3.53
CA SER A 171 -0.43 18.90 -2.20
C SER A 171 0.90 19.63 -2.29
N GLU A 172 1.07 20.69 -1.49
CA GLU A 172 2.36 21.37 -1.29
C GLU A 172 3.42 20.41 -0.72
N PHE A 173 3.00 19.29 -0.14
CA PHE A 173 3.86 18.29 0.47
C PHE A 173 4.29 17.17 -0.50
N LYS A 174 3.84 17.17 -1.76
CA LYS A 174 4.14 16.08 -2.69
C LYS A 174 5.64 15.80 -2.83
N VAL A 175 6.43 16.86 -3.02
CA VAL A 175 7.89 16.75 -3.21
C VAL A 175 8.57 16.20 -1.96
N ILE A 176 8.17 16.69 -0.77
CA ILE A 176 8.80 16.26 0.48
C ILE A 176 8.39 14.84 0.88
N ILE A 177 7.12 14.46 0.64
CA ILE A 177 6.64 13.09 0.86
C ILE A 177 7.39 12.12 -0.05
N LYS A 178 7.56 12.45 -1.33
CA LYS A 178 8.36 11.63 -2.27
C LYS A 178 9.77 11.39 -1.74
N LYS A 179 10.46 12.47 -1.34
CA LYS A 179 11.83 12.39 -0.80
C LYS A 179 11.89 11.54 0.46
N TYR A 180 10.97 11.76 1.40
CA TYR A 180 10.93 11.01 2.66
C TYR A 180 10.55 9.55 2.45
N PHE A 181 9.69 9.25 1.48
CA PHE A 181 9.27 7.90 1.17
C PHE A 181 10.40 7.07 0.55
N ALA A 182 11.16 7.66 -0.37
CA ALA A 182 12.35 7.00 -0.93
C ALA A 182 13.38 6.65 0.16
N GLU A 183 13.69 7.61 1.05
CA GLU A 183 14.58 7.36 2.19
C GLU A 183 13.98 6.35 3.18
N TYR A 184 12.66 6.37 3.39
CA TYR A 184 11.97 5.39 4.23
C TYR A 184 12.19 3.98 3.71
N GLN A 185 11.94 3.75 2.42
CA GLN A 185 12.13 2.43 1.80
C GLN A 185 13.59 1.96 1.92
N LYS A 186 14.55 2.85 1.70
CA LYS A 186 15.98 2.55 1.90
C LYS A 186 16.26 2.08 3.32
N ASN A 187 15.74 2.79 4.33
CA ASN A 187 15.96 2.45 5.73
C ASN A 187 15.27 1.14 6.15
N ILE A 188 14.08 0.85 5.63
CA ILE A 188 13.43 -0.46 5.83
C ILE A 188 14.30 -1.58 5.26
N ASN A 189 14.78 -1.42 4.02
CA ASN A 189 15.59 -2.44 3.36
C ASN A 189 16.95 -2.69 4.05
N THR A 190 17.51 -1.71 4.72
CA THR A 190 18.76 -1.84 5.49
C THR A 190 18.55 -2.19 6.96
N GLY A 191 17.31 -2.40 7.42
CA GLY A 191 17.00 -2.67 8.82
C GLY A 191 17.16 -1.47 9.77
N ASN A 192 17.23 -0.24 9.25
CA ASN A 192 17.31 0.98 10.08
C ASN A 192 15.91 1.47 10.45
N PHE A 193 15.24 0.71 11.32
CA PHE A 193 13.83 0.94 11.66
C PHE A 193 13.58 2.24 12.43
N VAL A 194 14.55 2.71 13.22
CA VAL A 194 14.47 4.00 13.94
C VAL A 194 14.32 5.16 12.96
N SER A 195 15.19 5.21 11.94
CA SER A 195 15.13 6.26 10.92
C SER A 195 13.88 6.13 10.06
N ALA A 196 13.48 4.89 9.72
CA ALA A 196 12.23 4.62 9.02
C ALA A 196 11.01 5.12 9.82
N SER A 197 10.98 4.94 11.14
CA SER A 197 9.91 5.44 12.01
C SER A 197 9.80 6.97 12.02
N PHE A 198 10.94 7.68 12.05
CA PHE A 198 10.95 9.14 11.93
C PHE A 198 10.38 9.59 10.58
N LEU A 199 10.81 8.98 9.48
CA LEU A 199 10.35 9.32 8.13
C LEU A 199 8.86 9.01 7.93
N ALA A 200 8.39 7.85 8.39
CA ALA A 200 6.97 7.48 8.37
C ALA A 200 6.13 8.49 9.17
N GLY A 201 6.61 8.91 10.34
CA GLY A 201 5.97 9.96 11.15
C GLY A 201 5.89 11.31 10.43
N ALA A 202 6.97 11.75 9.78
CA ALA A 202 7.02 13.00 9.02
C ALA A 202 6.09 12.97 7.79
N ILE A 203 6.00 11.83 7.10
CA ILE A 203 5.03 11.63 6.03
C ILE A 203 3.61 11.74 6.60
N CYS A 204 3.31 11.03 7.69
CA CYS A 204 2.00 11.09 8.36
C CYS A 204 1.61 12.50 8.82
N GLU A 205 2.56 13.29 9.32
CA GLU A 205 2.35 14.71 9.62
C GLU A 205 1.87 15.48 8.39
N ALA A 206 2.51 15.29 7.24
CA ALA A 206 2.11 15.93 5.99
C ALA A 206 0.71 15.47 5.53
N ILE A 207 0.39 14.17 5.67
CA ILE A 207 -0.97 13.65 5.40
C ILE A 207 -2.00 14.37 6.27
N LEU A 208 -1.79 14.40 7.59
CA LEU A 208 -2.73 15.00 8.54
C LEU A 208 -2.85 16.51 8.37
N TYR A 209 -1.75 17.19 8.06
CA TYR A 209 -1.78 18.62 7.80
C TYR A 209 -2.65 18.93 6.58
N GLN A 210 -2.44 18.20 5.48
CA GLN A 210 -3.26 18.34 4.28
C GLN A 210 -4.72 17.96 4.58
N PHE A 211 -4.97 16.89 5.34
CA PHE A 211 -6.31 16.49 5.80
C PHE A 211 -7.05 17.62 6.49
N LEU A 212 -6.44 18.20 7.51
CA LEU A 212 -7.05 19.25 8.31
C LEU A 212 -7.30 20.51 7.46
N ARG A 213 -6.40 20.83 6.52
CA ARG A 213 -6.62 21.90 5.55
C ARG A 213 -7.82 21.63 4.65
N ASP A 214 -7.93 20.42 4.11
CA ASP A 214 -9.05 20.01 3.26
C ASP A 214 -10.38 20.03 4.03
N LYS A 215 -10.34 19.82 5.34
CA LYS A 215 -11.47 19.97 6.28
C LYS A 215 -11.77 21.42 6.68
N GLY A 216 -11.06 22.40 6.11
CA GLY A 216 -11.31 23.82 6.35
C GLY A 216 -10.65 24.37 7.63
N VAL A 217 -9.75 23.62 8.27
CA VAL A 217 -8.97 24.14 9.39
C VAL A 217 -8.03 25.23 8.89
N LYS A 218 -8.15 26.44 9.47
CA LYS A 218 -7.37 27.60 9.02
C LYS A 218 -5.88 27.37 9.30
N LYS A 219 -5.03 27.71 8.32
CA LYS A 219 -3.56 27.54 8.37
C LYS A 219 -2.93 27.98 9.69
N LYS A 220 -3.35 29.13 10.24
CA LYS A 220 -2.86 29.66 11.52
C LYS A 220 -3.01 28.70 12.73
N PHE A 221 -3.98 27.79 12.70
CA PHE A 221 -4.19 26.79 13.76
C PHE A 221 -3.31 25.54 13.57
N LEU A 222 -2.78 25.35 12.36
CA LEU A 222 -1.90 24.25 11.99
C LEU A 222 -0.42 24.66 12.02
N GLU A 223 -0.13 25.96 12.03
CA GLU A 223 1.23 26.48 12.11
C GLU A 223 1.93 26.00 13.39
N ARG A 224 3.16 25.46 13.22
CA ARG A 224 4.01 24.91 14.28
C ARG A 224 3.42 23.71 15.03
N LYS A 225 2.33 23.11 14.53
CA LYS A 225 1.77 21.88 15.09
C LYS A 225 2.61 20.68 14.67
N MET A 226 2.97 19.86 15.64
CA MET A 226 3.66 18.58 15.44
C MET A 226 2.63 17.45 15.29
N TYR A 227 3.10 16.26 14.92
CA TYR A 227 2.27 15.07 14.71
C TYR A 227 1.24 14.82 15.80
N GLY A 228 1.69 14.94 17.06
CA GLY A 228 0.84 14.73 18.21
C GLY A 228 -0.32 15.71 18.27
N ASP A 229 -0.05 16.99 18.00
CA ASP A 229 -1.05 18.06 18.01
C ASP A 229 -2.04 17.91 16.85
N LEU A 230 -1.56 17.52 15.66
CA LEU A 230 -2.43 17.31 14.50
C LEU A 230 -3.44 16.18 14.76
N LEU A 231 -3.00 15.10 15.39
CA LEU A 231 -3.89 14.01 15.80
C LEU A 231 -4.91 14.48 16.84
N GLU A 232 -4.50 15.29 17.82
CA GLU A 232 -5.41 15.84 18.83
C GLU A 232 -6.45 16.76 18.20
N ILE A 233 -6.08 17.57 17.19
CA ILE A 233 -7.05 18.39 16.45
C ILE A 233 -8.09 17.49 15.75
N VAL A 234 -7.66 16.40 15.12
CA VAL A 234 -8.58 15.43 14.50
C VAL A 234 -9.57 14.87 15.53
N GLU A 235 -9.13 14.53 16.75
CA GLU A 235 -10.00 14.03 17.83
C GLU A 235 -10.96 15.10 18.34
N ILE A 236 -10.45 16.29 18.65
CA ILE A 236 -11.25 17.38 19.22
C ILE A 236 -12.35 17.81 18.26
N MET A 237 -12.07 17.78 16.95
CA MET A 237 -13.03 18.13 15.91
C MET A 237 -13.93 16.96 15.49
N ASP A 238 -13.77 15.77 16.09
CA ASP A 238 -14.46 14.53 15.72
C ASP A 238 -14.39 14.23 14.20
N LEU A 239 -13.22 14.49 13.61
CA LEU A 239 -13.00 14.29 12.18
C LEU A 239 -12.70 12.82 11.91
N LYS A 240 -13.45 12.22 10.99
CA LYS A 240 -13.26 10.83 10.62
C LYS A 240 -12.20 10.69 9.53
N ILE A 241 -10.98 10.38 9.95
CA ILE A 241 -9.88 10.01 9.06
C ILE A 241 -9.70 8.48 9.02
N MET A 242 -9.35 7.96 7.85
CA MET A 242 -9.02 6.54 7.69
C MET A 242 -7.74 6.17 8.43
N ASN A 243 -7.64 4.91 8.89
CA ASN A 243 -6.48 4.37 9.60
C ASN A 243 -6.08 5.17 10.84
N PHE A 244 -7.03 5.81 11.50
CA PHE A 244 -6.72 6.68 12.63
C PHE A 244 -5.98 5.95 13.77
N GLN A 245 -6.26 4.65 13.95
CA GLN A 245 -5.55 3.82 14.91
C GLN A 245 -4.10 3.58 14.51
N GLU A 246 -3.82 3.38 13.22
CA GLU A 246 -2.47 3.23 12.68
C GLU A 246 -1.67 4.53 12.81
N PHE A 247 -2.30 5.69 12.58
CA PHE A 247 -1.66 6.98 12.89
C PHE A 247 -1.30 7.08 14.37
N LYS A 248 -2.21 6.73 15.29
CA LYS A 248 -1.92 6.69 16.73
C LYS A 248 -0.81 5.72 17.07
N LYS A 249 -0.76 4.55 16.42
CA LYS A 249 0.28 3.55 16.60
C LYS A 249 1.65 4.07 16.15
N LEU A 250 1.72 4.76 15.01
CA LEU A 250 2.92 5.47 14.55
C LEU A 250 3.36 6.59 15.50
N LYS A 251 2.42 7.36 16.09
CA LYS A 251 2.75 8.36 17.14
C LYS A 251 3.47 7.67 18.32
N LYS A 252 3.00 6.49 18.74
CA LYS A 252 3.66 5.71 19.80
C LYS A 252 5.07 5.30 19.39
N PHE A 253 5.26 4.78 18.18
CA PHE A 253 6.58 4.41 17.65
C PHE A 253 7.57 5.58 17.63
N ARG A 254 7.14 6.76 17.19
CA ARG A 254 7.97 7.97 17.23
C ARG A 254 8.28 8.41 18.67
N ASN A 255 7.33 8.24 19.59
CA ASN A 255 7.55 8.58 20.99
C ASN A 255 8.53 7.62 21.68
N LEU A 256 8.60 6.34 21.27
CA LEU A 256 9.56 5.38 21.82
C LEU A 256 11.00 5.80 21.55
N ILE A 257 11.28 6.35 20.36
CA ILE A 257 12.62 6.73 19.91
C ILE A 257 13.02 8.15 20.35
N HIS A 258 12.10 8.93 20.94
CA HIS A 258 12.43 10.24 21.49
C HIS A 258 13.41 10.08 22.67
N PRO A 259 14.51 10.86 22.75
CA PRO A 259 15.58 10.64 23.75
C PRO A 259 15.07 10.50 25.20
N LYS A 260 14.11 11.35 25.58
CA LYS A 260 13.45 11.32 26.90
C LYS A 260 12.81 9.97 27.25
N ASN A 261 12.29 9.26 26.26
CA ASN A 261 11.56 8.01 26.43
C ASN A 261 12.41 6.79 26.06
N ALA A 262 13.38 6.94 25.16
CA ALA A 262 14.22 5.86 24.66
C ALA A 262 14.98 5.16 25.80
N LEU A 263 15.47 5.92 26.79
CA LEU A 263 16.15 5.38 27.96
C LEU A 263 15.32 4.33 28.71
N ASN A 264 14.00 4.53 28.80
CA ASN A 264 13.09 3.65 29.54
C ASN A 264 12.44 2.58 28.65
N ASN A 265 12.66 2.62 27.34
CA ASN A 265 11.95 1.77 26.37
C ASN A 265 12.89 1.09 25.37
N ILE A 266 14.18 0.99 25.68
CA ILE A 266 15.17 0.39 24.77
C ILE A 266 14.80 -1.05 24.39
N ASN A 267 14.23 -1.81 25.32
CA ASN A 267 13.77 -3.18 25.10
C ASN A 267 12.51 -3.29 24.20
N LYS A 268 11.86 -2.16 23.88
CA LYS A 268 10.68 -2.11 22.99
C LYS A 268 11.05 -1.65 21.58
N ILE A 269 12.34 -1.45 21.30
CA ILE A 269 12.80 -1.13 19.95
C ILE A 269 12.56 -2.32 19.03
N ASP A 270 12.65 -3.57 19.52
CA ASP A 270 12.35 -4.78 18.75
C ASP A 270 10.90 -4.83 18.24
N ASP A 271 9.96 -4.23 18.98
CA ASP A 271 8.56 -4.11 18.54
C ASP A 271 8.44 -3.19 17.33
N LEU A 272 9.31 -2.16 17.24
CA LEU A 272 9.38 -1.24 16.11
C LEU A 272 9.71 -2.01 14.81
N GLU A 273 10.70 -2.90 14.87
CA GLU A 273 11.18 -3.66 13.71
C GLU A 273 10.09 -4.52 13.10
N LYS A 274 9.23 -5.10 13.94
CA LYS A 274 8.16 -6.01 13.52
C LYS A 274 6.95 -5.28 12.97
N GLU A 275 6.65 -4.09 13.48
CA GLU A 275 5.34 -3.47 13.28
C GLU A 275 5.36 -2.19 12.46
N ILE A 276 6.50 -1.49 12.32
CA ILE A 276 6.54 -0.19 11.64
C ILE A 276 6.10 -0.28 10.19
N GLU A 277 6.64 -1.26 9.45
CA GLU A 277 6.33 -1.49 8.05
C GLU A 277 4.87 -1.90 7.88
N VAL A 278 4.42 -2.87 8.68
CA VAL A 278 3.03 -3.35 8.67
C VAL A 278 2.05 -2.20 8.91
N THR A 279 2.33 -1.36 9.90
CA THR A 279 1.46 -0.24 10.30
C THR A 279 1.45 0.84 9.22
N PHE A 280 2.61 1.24 8.72
CA PHE A 280 2.70 2.31 7.73
C PHE A 280 2.16 1.89 6.36
N ASN A 281 2.31 0.62 5.97
CA ASN A 281 1.72 0.09 4.74
C ASN A 281 0.18 0.21 4.73
N GLN A 282 -0.49 0.12 5.88
CA GLN A 282 -1.95 0.35 5.95
C GLN A 282 -2.32 1.80 5.62
N ILE A 283 -1.47 2.76 6.00
CA ILE A 283 -1.67 4.17 5.68
C ILE A 283 -1.39 4.40 4.20
N ILE A 284 -0.26 3.91 3.66
CA ILE A 284 0.09 4.09 2.24
C ILE A 284 -1.03 3.56 1.33
N LYS A 285 -1.56 2.37 1.64
CA LYS A 285 -2.68 1.75 0.91
C LYS A 285 -3.86 2.70 0.71
N ASN A 286 -4.16 3.49 1.74
CA ASN A 286 -5.38 4.28 1.80
C ASN A 286 -5.18 5.75 1.39
N PHE A 287 -3.95 6.25 1.44
CA PHE A 287 -3.62 7.62 1.03
C PHE A 287 -2.96 7.71 -0.34
N GLY A 288 -2.68 6.57 -0.98
CA GLY A 288 -2.14 6.53 -2.34
C GLY A 288 -0.79 7.24 -2.45
N ILE A 289 0.03 7.15 -1.39
CA ILE A 289 1.39 7.69 -1.40
C ILE A 289 2.19 6.88 -2.38
#